data_AF-A0A6C2UN91-F1
#
_entry.id   AF-A0A6C2UN91-F1
#
_cell.length_a   1.000
_cell.length_b   1.000
_cell.length_c   1.000
_cell.angle_alpha   90.00
_cell.angle_beta   90.00
_cell.angle_gamma   90.00
#
_symmetry.space_group_name_H-M   'P 1'
#
loop_
_entity.id
_entity.type
_entity.pdbx_description
1 polymer ?
#
loop_
_entity_poly.entity_id
_entity_poly.type
_entity_poly.pdbx_seq_one_letter_code
_entity_poly.pdbx_strand_id
1 'polypeptide(L)'
;MEQIKDILEIIYFISAPIITIIAAIGLWQIKVSKDHTRISAKRDALSLAAQQCDHYLRNIIPLHNSLDKAILANEVTFMKKAKVTFKGESIRIQYDDTEVITEECMKISSEMLPVLNALESFSVFFTAGAADERVAFSCVGKTFCSSVQDLLPEIMLHRDSGYWKHITALFFLWKPRLDEEMLLKEKEQIDKKLKSINGKFITPTGTIKQ
;
A
#
# COMPACT_ATOMS: atom_id res chain seq x y z
N MET A 1 61.38 -18.97 41.53
CA MET A 1 60.98 -18.52 40.17
C MET A 1 60.12 -19.54 39.44
N GLU A 2 60.39 -20.85 39.57
CA GLU A 2 59.57 -21.91 38.94
C GLU A 2 58.09 -21.89 39.37
N GLN A 3 57.79 -21.75 40.67
CA GLN A 3 56.40 -21.68 41.16
C GLN A 3 55.56 -20.54 40.55
N ILE A 4 56.18 -19.40 40.24
CA ILE A 4 55.48 -18.26 39.61
C ILE A 4 55.15 -18.58 38.15
N LYS A 5 56.05 -19.31 37.47
CA LYS A 5 55.87 -19.74 36.09
C LYS A 5 54.70 -20.73 35.98
N ASP A 6 54.63 -21.71 36.89
CA ASP A 6 53.56 -22.71 36.89
C ASP A 6 52.17 -22.07 37.10
N ILE A 7 52.07 -21.09 38.01
CA ILE A 7 50.82 -20.35 38.24
C ILE A 7 50.41 -19.54 37.00
N LEU A 8 51.37 -18.85 36.36
CA LEU A 8 51.10 -18.09 35.14
C LEU A 8 50.64 -19.00 33.99
N GLU A 9 51.24 -20.19 33.87
CA GLU A 9 50.90 -21.16 32.85
C GLU A 9 49.48 -21.71 33.04
N ILE A 10 49.07 -22.03 34.27
CA ILE A 10 47.69 -22.43 34.59
C ILE A 10 46.69 -21.32 34.23
N ILE A 11 46.97 -20.07 34.61
CA ILE A 11 46.11 -18.92 34.28
C ILE A 11 45.99 -18.76 32.77
N TYR A 12 47.11 -18.86 32.04
CA TYR A 12 47.13 -18.77 30.59
C TYR A 12 46.29 -19.88 29.94
N PHE A 13 46.43 -21.13 30.40
CA PHE A 13 45.63 -22.26 29.91
C PHE A 13 44.12 -22.10 30.16
N ILE A 14 43.73 -21.49 31.28
CA ILE A 14 42.30 -21.26 31.61
C ILE A 14 41.75 -20.01 30.89
N SER A 15 42.60 -19.03 30.57
CA SER A 15 42.17 -17.78 29.94
C SER A 15 41.52 -17.98 28.57
N ALA A 16 42.05 -18.89 27.73
CA ALA A 16 41.52 -19.10 26.39
C ALA A 16 40.10 -19.73 26.38
N PRO A 17 39.80 -20.78 27.18
CA PRO A 17 38.43 -21.24 27.39
C PRO A 17 37.50 -20.16 27.91
N ILE A 18 37.93 -19.35 28.89
CA ILE A 18 37.12 -18.25 29.43
C ILE A 18 36.79 -17.23 28.35
N ILE A 19 37.79 -16.77 27.59
CA ILE A 19 37.61 -15.81 26.49
C ILE A 19 36.67 -16.38 25.43
N THR A 20 36.81 -17.68 25.11
CA THR A 20 35.96 -18.36 24.13
C THR A 20 34.50 -18.41 24.60
N ILE A 21 34.26 -18.72 25.88
CA ILE A 21 32.92 -18.73 26.48
C ILE A 21 32.31 -17.32 26.46
N ILE A 22 33.08 -16.30 26.86
CA ILE A 22 32.64 -14.89 26.83
C ILE A 22 32.27 -14.47 25.40
N ALA A 23 33.12 -14.81 24.41
CA ALA A 23 32.85 -14.53 23.01
C ALA A 23 31.58 -15.24 22.51
N ALA A 24 31.36 -16.50 22.89
CA ALA A 24 30.15 -17.25 22.55
C ALA A 24 28.89 -16.62 23.15
N ILE A 25 28.95 -16.17 24.42
CA ILE A 25 27.86 -15.46 25.08
C ILE A 25 27.58 -14.13 24.37
N GLY A 26 28.62 -13.36 24.02
CA GLY A 26 28.48 -12.10 23.28
C GLY A 26 27.81 -12.28 21.92
N LEU A 27 28.20 -13.30 21.16
CA LEU A 27 27.55 -13.63 19.87
C LEU A 27 26.07 -14.00 20.05
N TRP A 28 25.74 -14.76 21.10
CA TRP A 28 24.36 -15.11 21.40
C TRP A 28 23.52 -13.88 21.79
N GLN A 29 24.07 -12.97 22.61
CA GLN A 29 23.41 -11.71 22.96
C GLN A 29 23.12 -10.83 21.74
N ILE A 30 24.08 -10.72 20.81
CA ILE A 30 23.88 -9.98 19.54
C ILE A 30 22.73 -10.59 18.74
N LYS A 31 22.65 -11.93 18.67
CA LYS A 31 21.56 -12.63 17.97
C LYS A 31 20.21 -12.31 18.61
N VAL A 32 20.08 -12.46 19.94
CA VAL A 32 18.85 -12.17 20.68
C VAL A 32 18.45 -10.69 20.53
N SER A 33 19.41 -9.77 20.58
CA SER A 33 19.16 -8.33 20.39
C SER A 33 18.63 -8.01 18.99
N LYS A 34 19.14 -8.67 17.95
CA LYS A 34 18.65 -8.52 16.57
C LYS A 34 17.21 -9.02 16.44
N ASP A 35 16.91 -10.18 17.03
CA ASP A 35 15.56 -10.75 17.01
C ASP A 35 14.58 -9.84 17.74
N HIS A 36 14.94 -9.31 18.91
CA HIS A 36 14.11 -8.34 19.65
C HIS A 36 13.87 -7.06 18.86
N THR A 37 14.92 -6.51 18.23
CA THR A 37 14.81 -5.31 17.39
C THR A 37 13.86 -5.55 16.21
N ARG A 38 13.96 -6.71 15.56
CA ARG A 38 13.09 -7.09 14.45
C ARG A 38 11.63 -7.23 14.88
N ILE A 39 11.38 -7.85 16.03
CA ILE A 39 10.02 -8.03 16.57
C ILE A 39 9.43 -6.67 16.95
N SER A 40 10.19 -5.80 17.63
CA SER A 40 9.73 -4.45 17.98
C SER A 40 9.43 -3.65 16.72
N ALA A 41 10.35 -3.60 15.75
CA ALA A 41 10.15 -2.87 14.50
C ALA A 41 8.89 -3.33 13.77
N LYS A 42 8.64 -4.64 13.70
CA LYS A 42 7.41 -5.17 13.09
C LYS A 42 6.17 -4.73 13.86
N ARG A 43 6.17 -4.82 15.19
CA ARG A 43 5.04 -4.39 16.03
C ARG A 43 4.77 -2.90 15.85
N ASP A 44 5.81 -2.09 15.82
CA ASP A 44 5.71 -0.63 15.71
C ASP A 44 5.19 -0.24 14.32
N ALA A 45 5.64 -0.90 13.24
CA ALA A 45 5.11 -0.72 11.88
C ALA A 45 3.62 -1.10 11.76
N LEU A 46 3.19 -2.17 12.42
CA LEU A 46 1.78 -2.58 12.48
C LEU A 46 0.94 -1.57 13.27
N SER A 47 1.45 -1.10 14.41
CA SER A 47 0.77 -0.10 15.23
C SER A 47 0.61 1.21 14.47
N LEU A 48 1.65 1.65 13.76
CA LEU A 48 1.62 2.85 12.94
C LEU A 48 0.63 2.71 11.79
N ALA A 49 0.59 1.57 11.11
CA ALA A 49 -0.39 1.30 10.06
C ALA A 49 -1.84 1.42 10.59
N ALA A 50 -2.13 0.86 11.77
CA ALA A 50 -3.44 0.96 12.40
C ALA A 50 -3.80 2.43 12.75
N GLN A 51 -2.85 3.19 13.28
CA GLN A 51 -3.05 4.62 13.57
C GLN A 51 -3.32 5.42 12.30
N GLN A 52 -2.60 5.14 11.20
CA GLN A 52 -2.83 5.82 9.92
C GLN A 52 -4.19 5.44 9.31
N CYS A 53 -4.66 4.20 9.48
CA CYS A 53 -6.01 3.82 9.06
C CYS A 53 -7.08 4.58 9.85
N ASP A 54 -6.93 4.70 11.17
CA ASP A 54 -7.84 5.51 12.00
C ASP A 54 -7.81 6.98 11.59
N HIS A 55 -6.61 7.52 11.33
CA HIS A 55 -6.45 8.89 10.82
C HIS A 55 -7.15 9.09 9.49
N TYR A 56 -7.00 8.15 8.54
CA TYR A 56 -7.65 8.18 7.24
C TYR A 56 -9.18 8.26 7.37
N LEU A 57 -9.75 7.38 8.20
CA LEU A 57 -11.20 7.32 8.40
C LEU A 57 -11.75 8.56 9.10
N ARG A 58 -11.02 9.13 10.07
CA ARG A 58 -11.49 10.27 10.87
C ARG A 58 -11.22 11.63 10.26
N ASN A 59 -10.17 11.77 9.45
CA ASN A 59 -9.71 13.07 8.95
C ASN A 59 -9.81 13.15 7.42
N ILE A 60 -9.36 12.13 6.70
CA ILE A 60 -9.31 12.17 5.23
C ILE A 60 -10.71 11.98 4.61
N ILE A 61 -11.50 11.05 5.12
CA ILE A 61 -12.87 10.82 4.63
C ILE A 61 -13.76 12.07 4.78
N PRO A 62 -13.79 12.78 5.92
CA PRO A 62 -14.54 14.04 6.03
C PRO A 62 -14.07 15.13 5.07
N LEU A 63 -12.75 15.23 4.80
CA LEU A 63 -12.23 16.17 3.81
C LEU A 63 -12.73 15.82 2.41
N HIS A 64 -12.74 14.54 2.03
CA HIS A 64 -13.36 14.08 0.79
C HIS A 64 -14.84 14.44 0.72
N ASN A 65 -15.60 14.20 1.79
CA ASN A 65 -17.03 14.55 1.82
C ASN A 65 -17.24 16.08 1.65
N SER A 66 -16.32 16.91 2.15
CA SER A 66 -16.37 18.35 1.95
C SER A 66 -16.08 18.72 0.49
N LEU A 67 -15.08 18.08 -0.11
CA LEU A 67 -14.74 18.26 -1.52
C LEU A 67 -15.88 17.83 -2.44
N ASP A 68 -16.51 16.68 -2.17
CA ASP A 68 -17.65 16.19 -2.94
C ASP A 68 -18.82 17.17 -2.91
N LYS A 69 -19.10 17.76 -1.74
CA LYS A 69 -20.10 18.83 -1.61
C LYS A 69 -19.73 20.07 -2.42
N ALA A 70 -18.46 20.47 -2.42
CA ALA A 70 -17.99 21.62 -3.19
C ALA A 70 -18.05 21.35 -4.71
N ILE A 71 -17.72 20.15 -5.16
CA ILE A 71 -17.84 19.72 -6.57
C ILE A 71 -19.30 19.80 -7.01
N LEU A 72 -20.23 19.31 -6.18
CA LEU A 72 -21.66 19.37 -6.48
C LEU A 72 -22.19 20.81 -6.47
N ALA A 73 -21.80 21.63 -5.50
CA ALA A 73 -22.26 23.01 -5.37
C ALA A 73 -21.77 23.93 -6.50
N ASN A 74 -20.56 23.67 -7.02
CA ASN A 74 -19.95 24.45 -8.10
C ASN A 74 -20.14 23.82 -9.49
N GLU A 75 -20.92 22.73 -9.59
CA GLU A 75 -21.19 22.00 -10.83
C GLU A 75 -19.93 21.62 -11.61
N VAL A 76 -18.86 21.27 -10.90
CA VAL A 76 -17.56 20.93 -11.50
C VAL A 76 -17.68 19.62 -12.29
N THR A 77 -17.20 19.62 -13.54
CA THR A 77 -17.36 18.50 -14.47
C THR A 77 -16.05 17.93 -15.01
N PHE A 78 -14.93 18.66 -14.90
CA PHE A 78 -13.68 18.27 -15.55
C PHE A 78 -13.15 16.90 -15.10
N MET A 79 -13.31 16.55 -13.81
CA MET A 79 -12.86 15.26 -13.29
C MET A 79 -13.55 14.07 -13.98
N LYS A 80 -14.83 14.23 -14.37
CA LYS A 80 -15.60 13.19 -15.07
C LYS A 80 -15.32 13.15 -16.58
N LYS A 81 -14.94 14.29 -17.17
CA LYS A 81 -14.62 14.42 -18.60
C LYS A 81 -13.21 13.92 -18.91
N ALA A 82 -12.32 13.89 -17.92
CA ALA A 82 -10.95 13.42 -18.10
C ALA A 82 -10.89 11.95 -18.49
N LYS A 83 -10.26 11.65 -19.63
CA LYS A 83 -10.05 10.26 -20.07
C LYS A 83 -8.74 9.74 -19.48
N VAL A 84 -8.84 8.94 -18.42
CA VAL A 84 -7.69 8.29 -17.77
C VAL A 84 -7.40 6.96 -18.45
N THR A 85 -6.19 6.81 -18.98
CA THR A 85 -5.72 5.55 -19.58
C THR A 85 -4.53 5.01 -18.80
N PHE A 86 -4.64 3.75 -18.35
CA PHE A 86 -3.57 3.03 -17.68
C PHE A 86 -2.76 2.21 -18.70
N LYS A 87 -1.44 2.40 -18.74
CA LYS A 87 -0.49 1.59 -19.52
C LYS A 87 0.63 1.10 -18.59
N GLY A 88 0.41 -0.05 -17.95
CA GLY A 88 1.33 -0.57 -16.93
C GLY A 88 1.46 0.42 -15.77
N GLU A 89 2.69 0.82 -15.47
CA GLU A 89 3.02 1.81 -14.43
C GLU A 89 2.90 3.27 -14.91
N SER A 90 2.35 3.51 -16.10
CA SER A 90 2.15 4.86 -16.63
C SER A 90 0.67 5.22 -16.72
N ILE A 91 0.33 6.42 -16.25
CA ILE A 91 -0.98 7.04 -16.43
C ILE A 91 -0.85 8.12 -17.50
N ARG A 92 -1.79 8.13 -18.45
CA ARG A 92 -2.00 9.23 -19.38
C ARG A 92 -3.40 9.78 -19.18
N ILE A 93 -3.50 11.09 -19.05
CA ILE A 93 -4.77 11.80 -18.98
C ILE A 93 -4.89 12.67 -20.22
N GLN A 94 -6.03 12.56 -20.88
CA GLN A 94 -6.40 13.40 -22.00
C GLN A 94 -7.56 14.29 -21.58
N TYR A 95 -7.45 15.56 -21.93
CA TYR A 95 -8.42 16.60 -21.68
C TYR A 95 -8.89 17.17 -23.01
N ASP A 96 -10.18 17.48 -23.09
CA ASP A 96 -10.76 18.09 -24.30
C ASP A 96 -10.45 19.60 -24.35
N ASP A 97 -10.42 20.27 -23.19
CA ASP A 97 -10.16 21.71 -23.07
C ASP A 97 -9.37 22.00 -21.77
N THR A 98 -8.24 22.70 -21.89
CA THR A 98 -7.33 22.98 -20.76
C THR A 98 -7.67 24.28 -20.02
N GLU A 99 -8.33 25.24 -20.68
CA GLU A 99 -8.71 26.50 -20.05
C GLU A 99 -9.86 26.29 -19.06
N VAL A 100 -10.87 25.49 -19.47
CA VAL A 100 -12.02 25.11 -18.63
C VAL A 100 -11.60 24.40 -17.35
N ILE A 101 -10.54 23.58 -17.41
CA ILE A 101 -10.01 22.86 -16.24
C ILE A 101 -9.47 23.83 -15.21
N THR A 102 -8.70 24.83 -15.66
CA THR A 102 -8.06 25.78 -14.75
C THR A 102 -9.11 26.59 -13.98
N GLU A 103 -10.18 27.02 -14.67
CA GLU A 103 -11.27 27.75 -14.02
C GLU A 103 -12.07 26.87 -13.04
N GLU A 104 -12.43 25.65 -13.44
CA GLU A 104 -13.17 24.72 -12.56
C GLU A 104 -12.32 24.27 -11.35
N CYS A 105 -11.02 24.01 -11.52
CA CYS A 105 -10.11 23.69 -10.41
C CYS A 105 -10.04 24.83 -9.40
N MET A 106 -9.97 26.08 -9.86
CA MET A 106 -9.92 27.23 -8.95
C MET A 106 -11.15 27.29 -8.03
N LYS A 107 -12.35 26.91 -8.52
CA LYS A 107 -13.61 26.93 -7.76
C LYS A 107 -13.65 25.97 -6.55
N ILE A 108 -12.87 24.89 -6.59
CA ILE A 108 -12.82 23.86 -5.53
C ILE A 108 -11.44 23.74 -4.88
N SER A 109 -10.52 24.64 -5.23
CA SER A 109 -9.12 24.56 -4.82
C SER A 109 -8.94 24.61 -3.29
N SER A 110 -9.78 25.38 -2.59
CA SER A 110 -9.78 25.50 -1.13
C SER A 110 -10.08 24.19 -0.41
N GLU A 111 -10.93 23.34 -0.97
CA GLU A 111 -11.33 22.05 -0.42
C GLU A 111 -10.47 20.91 -0.95
N MET A 112 -9.98 21.02 -2.19
CA MET A 112 -9.18 19.99 -2.85
C MET A 112 -7.75 19.92 -2.29
N LEU A 113 -7.12 21.07 -2.05
CA LEU A 113 -5.74 21.10 -1.56
C LEU A 113 -5.57 20.41 -0.19
N PRO A 114 -6.45 20.61 0.82
CA PRO A 114 -6.41 19.85 2.06
C PRO A 114 -6.51 18.32 1.86
N VAL A 115 -7.35 17.86 0.94
CA VAL A 115 -7.49 16.43 0.62
C VAL A 115 -6.17 15.88 0.07
N LEU A 116 -5.59 16.54 -0.92
CA LEU A 116 -4.32 16.11 -1.53
C LEU A 116 -3.17 16.11 -0.52
N ASN A 117 -3.06 17.16 0.30
CA ASN A 117 -2.06 17.23 1.37
C ASN A 117 -2.20 16.07 2.38
N ALA A 118 -3.43 15.77 2.79
CA ALA A 118 -3.71 14.72 3.75
C ALA A 118 -3.44 13.32 3.16
N LEU A 119 -3.83 13.09 1.90
CA LEU A 119 -3.52 11.85 1.18
C LEU A 119 -2.01 11.66 1.00
N GLU A 120 -1.27 12.71 0.64
CA GLU A 120 0.20 12.64 0.50
C GLU A 120 0.87 12.33 1.83
N SER A 121 0.46 13.02 2.89
CA SER A 121 0.97 12.78 4.24
C SER A 121 0.70 11.35 4.70
N PHE A 122 -0.49 10.81 4.41
CA PHE A 122 -0.84 9.42 4.67
C PHE A 122 0.03 8.46 3.84
N SER A 123 0.21 8.73 2.55
CA SER A 123 0.95 7.86 1.64
C SER A 123 2.45 7.78 1.92
N VAL A 124 3.06 8.83 2.50
CA VAL A 124 4.48 8.85 2.90
C VAL A 124 4.81 7.69 3.84
N PHE A 125 3.94 7.39 4.83
CA PHE A 125 4.22 6.35 5.82
C PHE A 125 4.42 4.96 5.20
N PHE A 126 3.64 4.65 4.17
CA PHE A 126 3.69 3.33 3.51
C PHE A 126 4.78 3.26 2.46
N THR A 127 4.92 4.32 1.66
CA THR A 127 5.92 4.36 0.58
C THR A 127 7.35 4.49 1.10
N ALA A 128 7.55 5.07 2.29
CA ALA A 128 8.84 5.08 2.99
C ALA A 128 9.12 3.79 3.78
N GLY A 129 8.16 2.86 3.88
CA GLY A 129 8.31 1.62 4.64
C GLY A 129 8.27 1.79 6.16
N ALA A 130 7.76 2.92 6.67
CA ALA A 130 7.60 3.16 8.10
C ALA A 130 6.41 2.40 8.70
N ALA A 131 5.34 2.23 7.92
CA ALA A 131 4.13 1.50 8.29
C ALA A 131 3.92 0.27 7.39
N ASP A 132 3.30 -0.78 7.94
CA ASP A 132 2.94 -1.98 7.17
C ASP A 132 1.81 -1.67 6.17
N GLU A 133 2.13 -1.70 4.88
CA GLU A 133 1.19 -1.30 3.83
C GLU A 133 0.11 -2.35 3.57
N ARG A 134 0.37 -3.62 3.89
CA ARG A 134 -0.58 -4.71 3.67
C ARG A 134 -1.75 -4.62 4.63
N VAL A 135 -1.45 -4.28 5.89
CA VAL A 135 -2.48 -4.04 6.91
C VAL A 135 -3.34 -2.84 6.53
N ALA A 136 -2.73 -1.76 6.03
CA ALA A 136 -3.50 -0.60 5.60
C ALA A 136 -4.35 -0.88 4.36
N PHE A 137 -3.81 -1.61 3.38
CA PHE A 137 -4.53 -1.97 2.15
C PHE A 137 -5.82 -2.74 2.46
N SER A 138 -5.78 -3.71 3.38
CA SER A 138 -6.98 -4.49 3.73
C SER A 138 -8.06 -3.67 4.45
N CYS A 139 -7.69 -2.54 5.08
CA CYS A 139 -8.62 -1.67 5.79
C CYS A 139 -9.19 -0.55 4.92
N VAL A 140 -8.33 0.18 4.20
CA VAL A 140 -8.69 1.40 3.47
C VAL A 140 -8.27 1.38 2.00
N GLY A 141 -7.68 0.29 1.50
CA GLY A 141 -7.13 0.22 0.14
C GLY A 141 -8.15 0.50 -0.96
N LYS A 142 -9.37 -0.04 -0.82
CA LYS A 142 -10.45 0.19 -1.80
C LYS A 142 -10.88 1.66 -1.86
N THR A 143 -11.11 2.28 -0.70
CA THR A 143 -11.56 3.67 -0.62
C THR A 143 -10.45 4.62 -1.07
N PHE A 144 -9.21 4.38 -0.65
CA PHE A 144 -8.04 5.11 -1.12
C PHE A 144 -7.90 5.06 -2.64
N CYS A 145 -7.91 3.86 -3.25
CA CYS A 145 -7.78 3.73 -4.70
C CYS A 145 -8.92 4.43 -5.45
N SER A 146 -10.16 4.33 -4.97
CA SER A 146 -11.30 5.05 -5.57
C SER A 146 -11.10 6.56 -5.49
N SER A 147 -10.82 7.08 -4.29
CA SER A 147 -10.61 8.49 -4.03
C SER A 147 -9.45 9.07 -4.87
N VAL A 148 -8.33 8.38 -4.94
CA VAL A 148 -7.19 8.82 -5.77
C VAL A 148 -7.54 8.75 -7.24
N GLN A 149 -8.26 7.73 -7.70
CA GLN A 149 -8.68 7.61 -9.10
C GLN A 149 -9.55 8.79 -9.55
N ASP A 150 -10.44 9.26 -8.69
CA ASP A 150 -11.28 10.43 -8.96
C ASP A 150 -10.45 11.74 -9.01
N LEU A 151 -9.37 11.81 -8.22
CA LEU A 151 -8.47 12.96 -8.15
C LEU A 151 -7.28 12.89 -9.14
N LEU A 152 -7.12 11.78 -9.86
CA LEU A 152 -6.00 11.58 -10.79
C LEU A 152 -5.86 12.72 -11.81
N PRO A 153 -6.95 13.28 -12.38
CA PRO A 153 -6.85 14.45 -13.25
C PRO A 153 -6.01 15.57 -12.65
N GLU A 154 -6.37 16.02 -11.45
CA GLU A 154 -5.64 17.09 -10.75
C GLU A 154 -4.21 16.67 -10.41
N ILE A 155 -4.03 15.46 -9.88
CA ILE A 155 -2.70 14.97 -9.46
C ILE A 155 -1.73 14.94 -10.65
N MET A 156 -2.19 14.56 -11.84
CA MET A 156 -1.35 14.48 -13.03
C MET A 156 -1.02 15.85 -13.63
N LEU A 157 -1.81 16.90 -13.38
CA LEU A 157 -1.48 18.28 -13.82
C LEU A 157 -0.19 18.77 -13.15
N HIS A 158 0.09 18.30 -11.93
CA HIS A 158 1.27 18.69 -11.13
C HIS A 158 2.33 17.60 -11.07
N ARG A 159 2.34 16.67 -12.04
CA ARG A 159 3.27 15.54 -12.02
C ARG A 159 4.74 15.97 -12.10
N ASP A 160 5.04 16.94 -12.96
CA ASP A 160 6.42 17.32 -13.29
C ASP A 160 7.11 18.10 -12.16
N SER A 161 6.35 18.68 -11.25
CA SER A 161 6.86 19.38 -10.07
C SER A 161 7.20 18.43 -8.91
N GLY A 162 6.92 17.13 -9.05
CA GLY A 162 7.19 16.12 -8.02
C GLY A 162 6.26 16.18 -6.81
N TYR A 163 5.23 17.02 -6.85
CA TYR A 163 4.14 16.98 -5.87
C TYR A 163 3.40 15.65 -5.97
N TRP A 164 2.84 15.20 -4.84
CA TRP A 164 1.94 14.04 -4.79
C TRP A 164 2.57 12.72 -5.26
N LYS A 165 3.90 12.62 -5.21
CA LYS A 165 4.64 11.42 -5.65
C LYS A 165 4.33 10.22 -4.76
N HIS A 166 4.03 10.43 -3.48
CA HIS A 166 3.73 9.34 -2.56
C HIS A 166 2.31 8.80 -2.79
N ILE A 167 1.33 9.67 -3.07
CA ILE A 167 -0.03 9.26 -3.49
C ILE A 167 0.05 8.36 -4.71
N THR A 168 0.73 8.82 -5.76
CA THR A 168 0.83 8.08 -7.03
C THR A 168 1.57 6.76 -6.84
N ALA A 169 2.68 6.75 -6.11
CA ALA A 169 3.42 5.52 -5.80
C ALA A 169 2.57 4.50 -5.02
N LEU A 170 1.84 4.95 -4.00
CA LEU A 170 0.97 4.07 -3.22
C LEU A 170 -0.20 3.56 -4.07
N PHE A 171 -0.77 4.41 -4.92
CA PHE A 171 -1.84 4.03 -5.83
C PHE A 171 -1.39 2.95 -6.82
N PHE A 172 -0.22 3.10 -7.45
CA PHE A 172 0.32 2.06 -8.33
C PHE A 172 0.65 0.76 -7.60
N LEU A 173 1.00 0.84 -6.31
CA LEU A 173 1.22 -0.34 -5.48
C LEU A 173 -0.09 -1.07 -5.15
N TRP A 174 -1.18 -0.35 -4.91
CA TRP A 174 -2.45 -0.90 -4.42
C TRP A 174 -3.46 -1.22 -5.53
N LYS A 175 -3.44 -0.49 -6.65
CA LYS A 175 -4.39 -0.68 -7.75
C LYS A 175 -4.34 -2.09 -8.37
N PRO A 176 -3.16 -2.69 -8.65
CA PRO A 176 -3.10 -4.04 -9.19
C PRO A 176 -3.67 -5.10 -8.23
N ARG A 177 -3.47 -4.92 -6.92
CA ARG A 177 -4.03 -5.81 -5.90
C ARG A 177 -5.56 -5.74 -5.88
N LEU A 178 -6.10 -4.54 -5.99
CA LEU A 178 -7.55 -4.33 -6.07
C LEU A 178 -8.14 -4.94 -7.35
N ASP A 179 -7.44 -4.80 -8.48
CA ASP A 179 -7.86 -5.41 -9.74
C ASP A 179 -7.83 -6.94 -9.67
N GLU A 180 -6.80 -7.52 -9.06
CA GLU A 180 -6.73 -8.96 -8.81
C GLU A 180 -7.90 -9.44 -7.94
N GLU A 181 -8.21 -8.76 -6.82
CA GLU A 181 -9.35 -9.09 -5.96
C GLU A 181 -10.68 -9.06 -6.72
N MET A 182 -10.88 -8.06 -7.59
CA MET A 182 -12.07 -7.96 -8.42
C MET A 182 -12.16 -9.09 -9.44
N LEU A 183 -11.07 -9.38 -10.16
CA LEU A 183 -11.03 -10.45 -11.15
C LEU A 183 -11.26 -11.84 -10.52
N LEU A 184 -10.71 -12.09 -9.33
CA LEU A 184 -10.96 -13.32 -8.58
C LEU A 184 -12.43 -13.46 -8.19
N LYS A 185 -13.07 -12.37 -7.77
CA LYS A 185 -14.50 -12.35 -7.43
C LYS A 185 -15.38 -12.58 -8.66
N GLU A 186 -15.03 -11.99 -9.81
CA GLU A 186 -15.73 -12.21 -11.07
C GLU A 186 -15.59 -13.66 -11.54
N LYS A 187 -14.38 -14.22 -11.46
CA LYS A 187 -14.13 -15.64 -11.76
C LYS A 187 -15.01 -16.55 -10.90
N GLU A 188 -15.07 -16.32 -9.59
CA GLU A 188 -15.91 -17.11 -8.68
C GLU A 188 -17.39 -17.03 -9.06
N GLN A 189 -17.88 -15.86 -9.46
CA GLN A 189 -19.26 -15.68 -9.93
C GLN A 189 -19.53 -16.42 -11.24
N ILE A 190 -18.60 -16.39 -12.20
CA ILE A 190 -18.69 -17.11 -13.47
C ILE A 190 -18.71 -18.62 -13.20
N ASP A 191 -17.83 -19.13 -12.34
CA ASP A 191 -17.76 -20.55 -11.98
C ASP A 191 -19.07 -21.03 -11.32
N LYS A 192 -19.67 -20.21 -10.44
CA LYS A 192 -20.99 -20.48 -9.87
C LYS A 192 -22.09 -20.54 -10.94
N LYS A 193 -22.08 -19.61 -11.90
CA LYS A 193 -23.03 -19.61 -13.04
C LYS A 193 -22.85 -20.85 -13.92
N LEU A 194 -21.62 -21.24 -14.26
CA LEU A 194 -21.34 -22.44 -15.06
C LEU A 194 -21.83 -23.72 -14.39
N LYS A 195 -21.62 -23.87 -13.07
CA LYS A 195 -22.14 -25.00 -12.30
C LYS A 195 -23.67 -25.05 -12.30
N SER A 196 -24.33 -23.88 -12.24
CA SER A 196 -25.80 -23.81 -12.30
C SER A 196 -26.39 -24.16 -13.67
N ILE A 197 -25.60 -23.98 -14.74
CA ILE A 197 -26.05 -24.20 -16.12
C ILE A 197 -26.15 -25.70 -16.46
N ASN A 198 -25.53 -26.61 -15.67
CA ASN A 198 -25.60 -28.08 -15.77
C ASN A 198 -26.25 -28.56 -17.09
N GLY A 199 -25.51 -28.36 -18.19
CA GLY A 199 -26.02 -28.59 -19.52
C GLY A 199 -26.46 -30.04 -19.63
N LYS A 200 -27.73 -30.27 -20.00
CA LYS A 200 -28.15 -31.60 -20.46
C LYS A 200 -27.34 -31.88 -21.72
N PHE A 201 -26.24 -32.62 -21.59
CA PHE A 201 -25.56 -33.19 -22.74
C PHE A 201 -26.57 -34.10 -23.45
N ILE A 202 -26.96 -33.73 -24.67
CA ILE A 202 -27.78 -34.60 -25.51
C ILE A 202 -26.85 -35.73 -25.95
N THR A 203 -27.04 -36.92 -25.39
CA THR A 203 -26.36 -38.13 -25.84
C THR A 203 -26.73 -38.35 -27.31
N PRO A 204 -25.77 -38.44 -28.25
CA PRO A 204 -26.08 -38.71 -29.65
C PRO A 204 -26.81 -40.04 -29.77
N THR A 205 -28.02 -40.03 -30.34
CA THR A 205 -28.75 -41.23 -30.75
C THR A 205 -28.05 -41.87 -31.94
N GLY A 206 -26.94 -42.57 -31.69
CA GLY A 206 -26.13 -43.20 -32.73
C GLY A 206 -25.21 -44.32 -32.27
N THR A 207 -24.83 -44.39 -30.99
CA THR A 207 -24.11 -45.56 -30.44
C THR A 207 -25.08 -46.66 -30.03
N ILE A 208 -25.71 -47.28 -31.03
CA ILE A 208 -26.19 -48.66 -30.91
C ILE A 208 -24.93 -49.52 -30.93
N LYS A 209 -24.53 -50.07 -29.78
CA LYS A 209 -23.54 -51.15 -29.71
C LYS A 209 -24.12 -52.35 -30.47
N GLN A 210 -23.53 -52.69 -31.61
CA GLN A 210 -23.52 -54.07 -32.10
C GLN A 210 -22.50 -54.87 -31.28
#